data_AF-A0A7L8D3L9-F1
#
_entry.id   AF-A0A7L8D3L9-F1
#
_cell.length_a   1.000
_cell.length_b   1.000
_cell.length_c   1.000
_cell.angle_alpha   90.00
_cell.angle_beta   90.00
_cell.angle_gamma   90.00
#
_symmetry.space_group_name_H-M   'P 1'
#
loop_
_entity.id
_entity.type
_entity.pdbx_description
1 polymer ?
#
loop_
_entity_poly.entity_id
_entity_poly.type
_entity_poly.pdbx_seq_one_letter_code
_entity_poly.pdbx_strand_id
1 'polypeptide(L)'
;MRHVEYLQREHRAPTLLIGHSLGGAAVIAAAERVPSVRAVATIGAPSDPSHVTALFDAARERITTEGEADVQLAGRTFRIRRQLLDDLAAQPQHDRIAGLHRALLVLHSPIDEIVGVDNAREIFEAARHPKSFMAIDGADHLLTAARDSTFAASIIAAWAARYALDARPQSDDATAVAPPGSVSVSSTAEGPFTQTVVAGSHRWTADEPAPIGNDLGPSPYDLLLAGLGACTSMTMRMYADRKGIPLEGVTVTLRHERLHAQDCSECETRTGMLDHVVREITMTGDLSAEQIESLRVIADKCPVHRTLTGAVHVTTTVET
;
A
#
# COMPACT_ATOMS: atom_id res chain seq x y z
N MET A 1 25.01 -3.52 6.72
CA MET A 1 25.60 -3.40 5.36
C MET A 1 25.17 -4.52 4.42
N ARG A 2 25.35 -5.82 4.74
CA ARG A 2 24.95 -6.93 3.85
C ARG A 2 23.51 -6.85 3.28
N HIS A 3 22.54 -6.42 4.07
CA HIS A 3 21.14 -6.25 3.62
C HIS A 3 20.97 -5.08 2.64
N VAL A 4 21.73 -3.99 2.83
CA VAL A 4 21.75 -2.83 1.94
C VAL A 4 22.40 -3.22 0.59
N GLU A 5 23.52 -3.92 0.63
CA GLU A 5 24.22 -4.44 -0.55
C GLU A 5 23.33 -5.42 -1.34
N TYR A 6 22.61 -6.29 -0.64
CA TYR A 6 21.63 -7.18 -1.26
C TYR A 6 20.52 -6.40 -1.97
N LEU A 7 19.89 -5.42 -1.31
CA LEU A 7 18.85 -4.59 -1.93
C LEU A 7 19.38 -3.78 -3.12
N GLN A 8 20.62 -3.28 -3.05
CA GLN A 8 21.27 -2.58 -4.17
C GLN A 8 21.51 -3.48 -5.38
N ARG A 9 21.78 -4.77 -5.17
CA ARG A 9 22.09 -5.73 -6.23
C ARG A 9 20.86 -6.37 -6.85
N GLU A 10 19.89 -6.78 -6.03
CA GLU A 10 18.71 -7.55 -6.47
C GLU A 10 17.46 -6.67 -6.69
N HIS A 11 17.44 -5.45 -6.13
CA HIS A 11 16.28 -4.57 -6.16
C HIS A 11 16.69 -3.11 -6.42
N ARG A 12 16.33 -2.19 -5.51
CA ARG A 12 16.73 -0.79 -5.53
C ARG A 12 17.48 -0.46 -4.24
N ALA A 13 18.43 0.46 -4.34
CA ALA A 13 19.13 0.99 -3.18
C ALA A 13 18.12 1.58 -2.18
N PRO A 14 18.19 1.23 -0.87
CA PRO A 14 17.25 1.73 0.10
C PRO A 14 17.39 3.24 0.26
N THR A 15 16.26 3.93 0.21
CA THR A 15 16.16 5.38 0.38
C THR A 15 15.59 5.78 1.74
N LEU A 16 14.93 4.84 2.42
CA LEU A 16 14.36 4.96 3.76
C LEU A 16 14.95 3.87 4.66
N LEU A 17 15.38 4.23 5.87
CA LEU A 17 15.65 3.26 6.93
C LEU A 17 14.61 3.39 8.04
N ILE A 18 14.10 2.27 8.53
CA ILE A 18 13.15 2.21 9.63
C ILE A 18 13.75 1.31 10.72
N GLY A 19 13.80 1.81 11.94
CA GLY A 19 14.31 1.05 13.08
C GLY A 19 13.40 1.15 14.30
N HIS A 20 13.10 0.01 14.90
CA HIS A 20 12.33 -0.07 16.14
C HIS A 20 13.24 -0.42 17.31
N SER A 21 13.01 0.19 18.48
CA SER A 21 13.79 -0.02 19.71
C SER A 21 15.29 0.18 19.44
N LEU A 22 16.15 -0.77 19.83
CA LEU A 22 17.58 -0.76 19.51
C LEU A 22 17.87 -0.68 18.01
N GLY A 23 16.99 -1.22 17.17
CA GLY A 23 17.07 -1.09 15.72
C GLY A 23 17.02 0.36 15.26
N GLY A 24 16.32 1.24 16.00
CA GLY A 24 16.30 2.69 15.76
C GLY A 24 17.68 3.32 15.89
N ALA A 25 18.41 2.97 16.96
CA ALA A 25 19.78 3.42 17.13
C ALA A 25 20.71 2.88 16.03
N ALA A 26 20.54 1.61 15.67
CA ALA A 26 21.31 0.95 14.63
C ALA A 26 21.10 1.59 13.24
N VAL A 27 19.86 1.95 12.86
CA VAL A 27 19.61 2.59 11.56
C VAL A 27 20.14 4.02 11.50
N ILE A 28 20.13 4.75 12.61
CA ILE A 28 20.79 6.07 12.70
C ILE A 28 22.30 5.90 12.47
N ALA A 29 22.94 4.94 13.14
CA ALA A 29 24.37 4.68 12.97
C ALA A 29 24.72 4.17 11.56
N ALA A 30 23.82 3.42 10.92
CA ALA A 30 24.03 2.91 9.57
C ALA A 30 23.82 3.97 8.48
N ALA A 31 23.00 5.00 8.71
CA ALA A 31 22.58 5.95 7.69
C ALA A 31 23.74 6.68 7.00
N GLU A 32 24.80 7.04 7.75
CA GLU A 32 25.99 7.69 7.19
C GLU A 32 26.73 6.79 6.19
N ARG A 33 26.71 5.47 6.42
CA ARG A 33 27.37 4.47 5.56
C ARG A 33 26.55 4.12 4.32
N VAL A 34 25.34 4.68 4.16
CA VAL A 34 24.42 4.37 3.05
C VAL A 34 24.03 5.66 2.32
N PRO A 35 24.81 6.08 1.29
CA PRO A 35 24.57 7.33 0.59
C PRO A 35 23.18 7.47 -0.06
N SER A 36 22.56 6.35 -0.44
CA SER A 36 21.22 6.33 -1.07
C SER A 36 20.08 6.70 -0.09
N VAL A 37 20.31 6.57 1.22
CA VAL A 37 19.31 6.87 2.23
C VAL A 37 19.11 8.38 2.29
N ARG A 38 17.85 8.81 2.19
CA ARG A 38 17.41 10.22 2.26
C ARG A 38 16.63 10.53 3.53
N ALA A 39 16.01 9.51 4.13
CA ALA A 39 15.26 9.67 5.39
C ALA A 39 15.41 8.46 6.32
N VAL A 40 15.23 8.72 7.60
CA VAL A 40 15.27 7.73 8.69
C VAL A 40 14.02 7.90 9.55
N ALA A 41 13.37 6.78 9.88
CA ALA A 41 12.28 6.73 10.84
C ALA A 41 12.64 5.82 12.01
N THR A 42 12.41 6.28 13.24
CA THR A 42 12.65 5.50 14.45
C THR A 42 11.36 5.32 15.24
N ILE A 43 11.16 4.14 15.83
CA ILE A 43 10.00 3.83 16.68
C ILE A 43 10.51 3.36 18.04
N GLY A 44 10.19 4.08 19.12
CA GLY A 44 10.59 3.65 20.47
C GLY A 44 12.11 3.59 20.67
N ALA A 45 12.88 4.42 19.98
CA ALA A 45 14.34 4.31 19.93
C ALA A 45 15.02 5.00 21.12
N PRO A 46 16.12 4.42 21.65
CA PRO A 46 16.92 5.06 22.67
C PRO A 46 17.78 6.19 22.08
N SER A 47 17.94 7.29 22.83
CA SER A 47 18.82 8.41 22.47
C SER A 47 20.28 8.07 22.67
N ASP A 48 20.57 7.19 23.63
CA ASP A 48 21.88 6.60 23.90
C ASP A 48 21.77 5.07 23.94
N PRO A 49 22.45 4.33 23.05
CA PRO A 49 22.52 2.89 23.07
C PRO A 49 23.04 2.31 24.39
N SER A 50 23.83 3.08 25.16
CA SER A 50 24.31 2.68 26.47
C SER A 50 23.15 2.42 27.46
N HIS A 51 22.04 3.16 27.35
CA HIS A 51 20.85 2.93 28.18
C HIS A 51 20.19 1.58 27.91
N VAL A 52 20.34 1.04 26.70
CA VAL A 52 19.80 -0.27 26.32
C VAL A 52 20.83 -1.39 26.55
N THR A 53 22.09 -1.06 26.85
CA THR A 53 23.06 -2.08 27.29
C THR A 53 22.68 -2.76 28.59
N ALA A 54 21.85 -2.13 29.42
CA ALA A 54 21.24 -2.78 30.59
C ALA A 54 20.39 -4.01 30.21
N LEU A 55 19.73 -4.01 29.04
CA LEU A 55 19.02 -5.18 28.51
C LEU A 55 19.96 -6.35 28.18
N PHE A 56 21.25 -6.07 28.04
CA PHE A 56 22.31 -7.02 27.70
C PHE A 56 23.21 -7.37 28.88
N ASP A 57 23.04 -6.80 30.07
CA ASP A 57 24.02 -6.90 31.16
C ASP A 57 24.38 -8.35 31.51
N ALA A 58 23.38 -9.24 31.59
CA ALA A 58 23.60 -10.67 31.87
C ALA A 58 24.35 -11.41 30.74
N ALA A 59 24.34 -10.89 29.51
CA ALA A 59 25.00 -11.48 28.35
C ALA A 59 26.27 -10.71 27.92
N ARG A 60 26.51 -9.51 28.44
CA ARG A 60 27.54 -8.59 27.98
C ARG A 60 28.95 -9.15 28.13
N GLU A 61 29.22 -9.82 29.25
CA GLU A 61 30.51 -10.48 29.47
C GLU A 61 30.77 -11.52 28.39
N ARG A 62 29.79 -12.40 28.11
CA ARG A 62 29.87 -13.41 27.04
C ARG A 62 29.99 -12.79 25.65
N ILE A 63 29.24 -11.74 25.34
CA ILE A 63 29.37 -11.06 24.03
C ILE A 63 30.79 -10.50 23.86
N THR A 64 31.39 -9.97 24.93
CA THR A 64 32.73 -9.39 24.89
C THR A 64 33.81 -10.47 24.73
N THR A 65 33.70 -11.58 25.47
CA THR A 65 34.69 -12.67 25.52
C THR A 65 34.55 -13.67 24.38
N GLU A 66 33.34 -14.15 24.10
CA GLU A 66 33.03 -15.18 23.10
C GLU A 66 32.71 -14.58 21.71
N GLY A 67 32.46 -13.27 21.65
CA GLY A 67 32.18 -12.54 20.42
C GLY A 67 30.70 -12.49 20.03
N GLU A 68 29.84 -13.31 20.66
CA GLU A 68 28.38 -13.27 20.50
C GLU A 68 27.66 -13.98 21.65
N ALA A 69 26.39 -13.64 21.91
CA ALA A 69 25.54 -14.34 22.89
C ALA A 69 24.05 -14.24 22.54
N ASP A 70 23.27 -15.19 23.04
CA ASP A 70 21.81 -15.15 22.96
C ASP A 70 21.22 -14.27 24.07
N VAL A 71 20.28 -13.39 23.69
CA VAL A 71 19.61 -12.42 24.57
C VAL A 71 18.11 -12.54 24.39
N GLN A 72 17.36 -12.52 25.49
CA GLN A 72 15.90 -12.39 25.49
C GLN A 72 15.50 -10.93 25.39
N LEU A 73 14.87 -10.56 24.27
CA LEU A 73 14.26 -9.24 24.07
C LEU A 73 12.79 -9.47 23.71
N ALA A 74 11.87 -8.86 24.45
CA ALA A 74 10.44 -8.91 24.13
C ALA A 74 9.88 -10.35 24.00
N GLY A 75 10.35 -11.28 24.85
CA GLY A 75 9.95 -12.69 24.84
C GLY A 75 10.56 -13.53 23.71
N ARG A 76 11.49 -12.98 22.92
CA ARG A 76 12.17 -13.68 21.82
C ARG A 76 13.67 -13.70 22.04
N THR A 77 14.30 -14.81 21.66
CA THR A 77 15.76 -14.96 21.73
C THR A 77 16.42 -14.43 20.47
N PHE A 78 17.40 -13.55 20.63
CA PHE A 78 18.22 -13.00 19.55
C PHE A 78 19.70 -13.27 19.80
N ARG A 79 20.43 -13.69 18.76
CA ARG A 79 21.89 -13.79 18.79
C ARG A 79 22.49 -12.40 18.52
N ILE A 80 23.12 -11.82 19.52
CA ILE A 80 23.79 -10.51 19.44
C ILE A 80 25.30 -10.72 19.33
N ARG A 81 25.94 -10.08 18.35
CA ARG A 81 27.40 -10.12 18.15
C ARG A 81 28.08 -8.90 18.76
N ARG A 82 29.33 -9.07 19.19
CA ARG A 82 30.19 -7.99 19.69
C ARG A 82 30.28 -6.81 18.73
N GLN A 83 30.32 -7.09 17.43
CA GLN A 83 30.33 -6.07 16.38
C GLN A 83 29.16 -5.06 16.51
N LEU A 84 27.97 -5.48 16.93
CA LEU A 84 26.85 -4.56 17.14
C LEU A 84 27.13 -3.60 18.30
N LEU A 85 27.68 -4.10 19.40
CA LEU A 85 28.03 -3.28 20.56
C LEU A 85 29.16 -2.30 20.22
N ASP A 86 30.18 -2.78 19.50
CA ASP A 86 31.30 -1.96 19.04
C ASP A 86 30.80 -0.85 18.10
N ASP A 87 29.94 -1.19 17.13
CA ASP A 87 29.33 -0.21 16.22
C ASP A 87 28.48 0.81 16.98
N LEU A 88 27.73 0.41 18.00
CA LEU A 88 26.94 1.34 18.83
C LEU A 88 27.83 2.26 19.68
N ALA A 89 28.94 1.74 20.21
CA ALA A 89 29.88 2.48 21.07
C ALA A 89 30.88 3.37 20.31
N ALA A 90 31.14 3.10 19.02
CA ALA A 90 32.18 3.77 18.24
C ALA A 90 32.03 5.29 18.09
N GLN A 91 30.82 5.82 18.26
CA GLN A 91 30.55 7.26 18.27
C GLN A 91 29.33 7.54 19.15
N PRO A 92 29.34 8.63 19.96
CA PRO A 92 28.17 9.04 20.71
C PRO A 92 26.97 9.22 19.78
N GLN A 93 25.85 8.60 20.15
CA GLN A 93 24.64 8.61 19.34
C GLN A 93 24.13 10.04 19.09
N HIS A 94 24.28 10.92 20.08
CA HIS A 94 24.00 12.35 19.96
C HIS A 94 24.73 12.99 18.76
N ASP A 95 26.02 12.70 18.58
CA ASP A 95 26.81 13.27 17.48
C ASP A 95 26.38 12.71 16.12
N ARG A 96 26.00 11.43 16.06
CA ARG A 96 25.42 10.81 14.85
C ARG A 96 24.12 11.49 14.45
N ILE A 97 23.25 11.77 15.42
CA ILE A 97 21.97 12.42 15.18
C ILE A 97 22.19 13.86 14.69
N ALA A 98 23.12 14.60 15.32
CA ALA A 98 23.47 15.96 14.92
C ALA A 98 24.08 16.03 13.51
N GLY A 99 24.88 15.02 13.15
CA GLY A 99 25.52 14.86 11.83
C GLY A 99 24.72 14.05 10.81
N LEU A 100 23.46 13.68 11.10
CA LEU A 100 22.72 12.73 10.25
C LEU A 100 22.52 13.26 8.82
N HIS A 101 22.26 14.56 8.66
CA HIS A 101 22.03 15.21 7.36
C HIS A 101 20.96 14.52 6.48
N ARG A 102 19.96 13.88 7.10
CA ARG A 102 18.81 13.22 6.45
C ARG A 102 17.52 13.66 7.14
N ALA A 103 16.38 13.49 6.47
CA ALA A 103 15.09 13.72 7.12
C ALA A 103 14.87 12.70 8.24
N LEU A 104 14.40 13.14 9.40
CA LEU A 104 14.20 12.28 10.57
C LEU A 104 12.75 12.31 11.06
N LEU A 105 12.15 11.14 11.24
CA LEU A 105 10.87 10.98 11.93
C LEU A 105 11.07 10.15 13.20
N VAL A 106 10.71 10.71 14.33
CA VAL A 106 10.74 10.04 15.64
C VAL A 106 9.32 9.71 16.05
N LEU A 107 8.99 8.43 16.14
CA LEU A 107 7.72 7.94 16.69
C LEU A 107 7.97 7.34 18.07
N HIS A 108 7.17 7.71 19.06
CA HIS A 108 7.35 7.20 20.43
C HIS A 108 6.05 7.21 21.21
N SER A 109 5.83 6.21 22.05
CA SER A 109 4.70 6.23 22.98
C SER A 109 5.03 7.06 24.24
N PRO A 110 4.16 7.98 24.69
CA PRO A 110 4.35 8.69 25.96
C PRO A 110 4.35 7.78 27.19
N ILE A 111 3.78 6.57 27.07
CA ILE A 111 3.66 5.59 28.15
C ILE A 111 4.61 4.40 27.99
N ASP A 112 5.64 4.53 27.15
CA ASP A 112 6.65 3.48 26.94
C ASP A 112 7.46 3.23 28.24
N GLU A 113 7.30 2.04 28.82
CA GLU A 113 7.97 1.62 30.05
C GLU A 113 9.37 1.03 29.82
N ILE A 114 9.75 0.73 28.58
CA ILE A 114 11.04 0.10 28.25
C ILE A 114 12.05 1.16 27.83
N VAL A 115 11.64 2.05 26.92
CA VAL A 115 12.43 3.20 26.48
C VAL A 115 11.57 4.43 26.69
N GLY A 116 11.79 5.15 27.80
CA GLY A 116 10.96 6.32 28.12
C GLY A 116 10.97 7.40 27.04
N VAL A 117 9.87 8.16 26.92
CA VAL A 117 9.64 9.19 25.88
C VAL A 117 10.69 10.30 25.87
N ASP A 118 11.41 10.53 26.97
CA ASP A 118 12.54 11.46 27.03
C ASP A 118 13.63 11.13 25.99
N ASN A 119 13.81 9.85 25.64
CA ASN A 119 14.73 9.45 24.58
C ASN A 119 14.32 10.07 23.23
N ALA A 120 13.02 10.10 22.92
CA ALA A 120 12.54 10.73 21.69
C ALA A 120 12.76 12.25 21.71
N ARG A 121 12.58 12.90 22.86
CA ARG A 121 12.87 14.32 23.03
C ARG A 121 14.34 14.61 22.75
N GLU A 122 15.25 13.84 23.36
CA GLU A 122 16.69 13.98 23.16
C GLU A 122 17.11 13.75 21.70
N ILE A 123 16.57 12.71 21.04
CA ILE A 123 16.82 12.46 19.61
C ILE A 123 16.33 13.65 18.78
N PHE A 124 15.12 14.14 19.05
CA PHE A 124 14.54 15.24 18.30
C PHE A 124 15.30 16.54 18.51
N GLU A 125 15.75 16.84 19.72
CA GLU A 125 16.54 18.04 20.04
C GLU A 125 17.91 18.01 19.37
N ALA A 126 18.61 16.87 19.41
CA ALA A 126 19.92 16.69 18.78
C ALA A 126 19.87 16.80 17.25
N ALA A 127 18.76 16.40 16.62
CA ALA A 127 18.63 16.38 15.17
C ALA A 127 18.52 17.80 14.56
N ARG A 128 18.97 17.95 13.32
CA ARG A 128 18.72 19.15 12.50
C ARG A 128 17.48 18.96 11.61
N HIS A 129 16.90 20.06 11.12
CA HIS A 129 15.79 19.96 10.17
C HIS A 129 16.22 19.37 8.82
N PRO A 130 15.32 18.65 8.11
CA PRO A 130 13.92 18.39 8.47
C PRO A 130 13.76 17.25 9.49
N LYS A 131 13.10 17.54 10.61
CA LYS A 131 12.83 16.61 11.71
C LYS A 131 11.36 16.67 12.14
N SER A 132 10.80 15.53 12.51
CA SER A 132 9.40 15.38 12.91
C SER A 132 9.31 14.46 14.13
N PHE A 133 8.35 14.73 15.03
CA PHE A 133 8.02 13.88 16.17
C PHE A 133 6.53 13.52 16.12
N MET A 134 6.21 12.26 16.42
CA MET A 134 4.85 11.75 16.52
C MET A 134 4.70 10.92 17.79
N ALA A 135 3.78 11.31 18.66
CA ALA A 135 3.39 10.50 19.80
C ALA A 135 2.42 9.39 19.35
N ILE A 136 2.62 8.17 19.83
CA ILE A 136 1.68 7.05 19.64
C ILE A 136 1.00 6.79 20.99
N ASP A 137 -0.08 7.53 21.27
CA ASP A 137 -0.76 7.48 22.56
C ASP A 137 -1.36 6.09 22.85
N GLY A 138 -1.24 5.63 24.09
CA GLY A 138 -1.78 4.34 24.54
C GLY A 138 -1.05 3.09 24.02
N ALA A 139 0.00 3.22 23.20
CA ALA A 139 0.73 2.08 22.68
C ALA A 139 1.82 1.60 23.65
N ASP A 140 2.03 0.28 23.73
CA ASP A 140 3.19 -0.28 24.42
C ASP A 140 4.46 -0.20 23.55
N HIS A 141 5.62 -0.51 24.14
CA HIS A 141 6.91 -0.45 23.45
C HIS A 141 6.93 -1.29 22.16
N LEU A 142 6.22 -2.41 22.12
CA LEU A 142 6.27 -3.40 21.04
C LEU A 142 5.18 -3.22 19.99
N LEU A 143 4.31 -2.22 20.16
CA LEU A 143 3.11 -2.02 19.35
C LEU A 143 2.26 -3.30 19.23
N THR A 144 2.03 -3.99 20.36
CA THR A 144 1.33 -5.30 20.36
C THR A 144 -0.09 -5.23 19.81
N ALA A 145 -0.76 -4.08 19.97
CA ALA A 145 -2.07 -3.85 19.37
C ALA A 145 -1.93 -3.49 17.88
N ALA A 146 -2.63 -4.23 17.01
CA ALA A 146 -2.59 -4.04 15.56
C ALA A 146 -2.96 -2.62 15.10
N ARG A 147 -3.82 -1.92 15.86
CA ARG A 147 -4.20 -0.53 15.54
C ARG A 147 -3.02 0.44 15.64
N ASP A 148 -2.11 0.24 16.60
CA ASP A 148 -1.01 1.15 16.87
C ASP A 148 0.13 0.94 15.86
N SER A 149 0.41 -0.31 15.50
CA SER A 149 1.34 -0.65 14.42
C SER A 149 0.84 -0.18 13.05
N THR A 150 -0.47 -0.31 12.78
CA THR A 150 -1.09 0.22 11.55
C THR A 150 -1.01 1.75 11.47
N PHE A 151 -1.26 2.43 12.59
CA PHE A 151 -1.12 3.88 12.69
C PHE A 151 0.34 4.32 12.43
N ALA A 152 1.31 3.73 13.13
CA ALA A 152 2.73 4.01 12.95
C ALA A 152 3.16 3.80 11.48
N ALA A 153 2.76 2.68 10.86
CA ALA A 153 3.07 2.39 9.47
C ALA A 153 2.49 3.43 8.50
N SER A 154 1.24 3.87 8.73
CA SER A 154 0.57 4.87 7.90
C SER A 154 1.24 6.24 7.99
N ILE A 155 1.64 6.67 9.20
CA ILE A 155 2.40 7.91 9.41
C ILE A 155 3.76 7.83 8.73
N ILE A 156 4.50 6.73 8.91
CA ILE A 156 5.82 6.53 8.28
C ILE A 156 5.69 6.58 6.75
N ALA A 157 4.70 5.88 6.18
CA ALA A 157 4.50 5.84 4.73
C ALA A 157 4.17 7.24 4.17
N ALA A 158 3.22 7.95 4.78
CA ALA A 158 2.82 9.28 4.34
C ALA A 158 3.96 10.30 4.47
N TRP A 159 4.71 10.26 5.57
CA TRP A 159 5.86 11.13 5.79
C TRP A 159 7.01 10.81 4.83
N ALA A 160 7.33 9.52 4.65
CA ALA A 160 8.43 9.09 3.78
C ALA A 160 8.17 9.42 2.31
N ALA A 161 6.91 9.48 1.87
CA ALA A 161 6.52 9.92 0.53
C ALA A 161 7.08 11.31 0.15
N ARG A 162 7.33 12.17 1.14
CA ARG A 162 7.89 13.51 0.93
C ARG A 162 9.41 13.56 0.83
N TYR A 163 10.12 12.60 1.43
CA TYR A 163 11.57 12.70 1.69
C TYR A 163 12.41 11.55 1.12
N ALA A 164 11.88 10.34 1.14
CA ALA A 164 12.66 9.13 0.91
C ALA A 164 12.08 8.21 -0.13
N LEU A 165 10.78 8.11 -0.26
CA LEU A 165 10.25 7.54 -1.48
C LEU A 165 10.53 8.60 -2.53
N ASP A 166 11.12 8.20 -3.67
CA ASP A 166 10.94 9.05 -4.84
C ASP A 166 9.45 9.31 -4.85
N ALA A 167 9.04 10.57 -4.97
CA ALA A 167 7.68 10.84 -5.39
C ALA A 167 7.46 9.78 -6.44
N ARG A 168 6.54 8.79 -6.19
CA ARG A 168 6.13 7.83 -7.23
C ARG A 168 6.20 8.67 -8.47
N PRO A 169 6.96 8.33 -9.52
CA PRO A 169 6.94 9.19 -10.66
C PRO A 169 5.45 9.47 -10.94
N GLN A 170 4.98 10.67 -10.57
CA GLN A 170 4.56 11.64 -11.52
C GLN A 170 5.70 11.60 -12.51
N SER A 171 5.64 10.57 -13.37
CA SER A 171 6.27 10.63 -14.64
C SER A 171 5.87 12.02 -15.10
N ASP A 172 6.84 12.77 -15.58
CA ASP A 172 6.59 14.06 -16.19
C ASP A 172 5.58 13.96 -17.36
N ASP A 173 5.02 12.77 -17.66
CA ASP A 173 3.69 12.51 -18.22
C ASP A 173 2.49 12.99 -17.35
N ALA A 174 2.69 13.94 -16.43
CA ALA A 174 1.61 14.74 -15.87
C ALA A 174 0.83 15.55 -16.95
N THR A 175 1.19 15.42 -18.22
CA THR A 175 0.50 15.98 -19.38
C THR A 175 -0.33 14.98 -20.18
N ALA A 176 -0.30 13.69 -19.91
CA ALA A 176 -1.23 12.75 -20.56
C ALA A 176 -2.61 12.77 -19.86
N VAL A 177 -3.20 13.96 -19.72
CA VAL A 177 -4.65 14.05 -19.52
C VAL A 177 -5.25 13.54 -20.80
N ALA A 178 -5.79 12.32 -20.77
CA ALA A 178 -6.59 11.81 -21.87
C ALA A 178 -7.63 12.91 -22.21
N PRO A 179 -7.72 13.38 -23.48
CA PRO A 179 -8.70 14.38 -23.88
C PRO A 179 -10.09 14.09 -23.27
N PRO A 180 -10.90 15.12 -22.94
CA PRO A 180 -12.22 14.89 -22.36
C PRO A 180 -13.02 13.84 -23.14
N GLY A 181 -13.51 12.81 -22.44
CA GLY A 181 -14.22 11.69 -23.05
C GLY A 181 -13.34 10.57 -23.61
N SER A 182 -12.04 10.58 -23.36
CA SER A 182 -11.12 9.49 -23.73
C SER A 182 -10.49 8.81 -22.52
N VAL A 183 -10.02 7.58 -22.75
CA VAL A 183 -9.29 6.76 -21.78
C VAL A 183 -7.94 6.44 -22.41
N SER A 184 -6.85 6.76 -21.70
CA SER A 184 -5.49 6.40 -22.11
C SER A 184 -5.00 5.23 -21.27
N VAL A 185 -4.34 4.27 -21.93
CA VAL A 185 -3.71 3.11 -21.28
C VAL A 185 -2.28 2.99 -21.77
N SER A 186 -1.34 2.89 -20.85
CA SER A 186 0.09 2.76 -21.17
C SER A 186 0.73 1.66 -20.33
N SER A 187 1.66 0.92 -20.93
CA SER A 187 2.45 -0.09 -20.23
C SER A 187 3.40 0.55 -19.22
N THR A 188 3.74 -0.21 -18.19
CA THR A 188 4.69 0.21 -17.16
C THR A 188 5.88 -0.76 -17.10
N ALA A 189 6.95 -0.34 -16.44
CA ALA A 189 8.09 -1.21 -16.17
C ALA A 189 7.92 -2.09 -14.92
N GLU A 190 6.76 -2.01 -14.24
CA GLU A 190 6.50 -2.67 -12.95
C GLU A 190 6.05 -4.14 -13.10
N GLY A 191 5.80 -4.61 -14.32
CA GLY A 191 5.41 -5.99 -14.58
C GLY A 191 5.17 -6.28 -16.07
N PRO A 192 4.96 -7.56 -16.42
CA PRO A 192 4.70 -7.97 -17.80
C PRO A 192 3.36 -7.44 -18.33
N PHE A 193 2.35 -7.32 -17.48
CA PHE A 193 1.00 -6.87 -17.84
C PHE A 193 0.51 -5.65 -17.07
N THR A 194 1.31 -5.09 -16.16
CA THR A 194 0.93 -3.92 -15.38
C THR A 194 0.79 -2.68 -16.26
N GLN A 195 -0.44 -2.14 -16.34
CA GLN A 195 -0.78 -0.95 -17.09
C GLN A 195 -1.18 0.20 -16.16
N THR A 196 -0.90 1.43 -16.58
CA THR A 196 -1.52 2.64 -16.02
C THR A 196 -2.70 3.04 -16.88
N VAL A 197 -3.87 3.22 -16.26
CA VAL A 197 -5.09 3.70 -16.92
C VAL A 197 -5.41 5.12 -16.43
N VAL A 198 -5.69 6.02 -17.37
CA VAL A 198 -6.07 7.42 -17.10
C VAL A 198 -7.40 7.73 -17.78
N ALA A 199 -8.39 8.17 -17.01
CA ALA A 199 -9.68 8.65 -17.50
C ALA A 199 -10.03 9.99 -16.85
N GLY A 200 -9.89 11.08 -17.59
CA GLY A 200 -10.01 12.44 -17.03
C GLY A 200 -8.98 12.68 -15.93
N SER A 201 -9.44 13.07 -14.73
CA SER A 201 -8.60 13.24 -13.54
C SER A 201 -8.34 11.97 -12.74
N HIS A 202 -8.91 10.84 -13.16
CA HIS A 202 -8.79 9.57 -12.46
C HIS A 202 -7.66 8.73 -13.05
N ARG A 203 -6.89 8.09 -12.17
CA ARG A 203 -5.80 7.19 -12.53
C ARG A 203 -5.81 5.96 -11.65
N TRP A 204 -5.69 4.79 -12.26
CA TRP A 204 -5.61 3.51 -11.56
C TRP A 204 -4.72 2.52 -12.33
N THR A 205 -4.41 1.40 -11.70
CA THR A 205 -3.63 0.32 -12.29
C THR A 205 -4.56 -0.75 -12.82
N ALA A 206 -4.23 -1.33 -13.97
CA ALA A 206 -4.81 -2.59 -14.44
C ALA A 206 -3.70 -3.64 -14.52
N ASP A 207 -3.99 -4.88 -14.14
CA ASP A 207 -3.03 -5.97 -14.21
C ASP A 207 -3.75 -7.31 -14.31
N GLU A 208 -3.02 -8.35 -14.73
CA GLU A 208 -3.52 -9.72 -14.64
C GLU A 208 -3.15 -10.33 -13.28
N PRO A 209 -3.97 -11.25 -12.74
CA PRO A 209 -3.59 -11.99 -11.55
C PRO A 209 -2.42 -12.95 -11.83
N ALA A 210 -1.78 -13.41 -10.77
CA ALA A 210 -0.79 -14.48 -10.86
C ALA A 210 -1.41 -15.75 -11.51
N PRO A 211 -0.63 -16.52 -12.30
CA PRO A 211 0.80 -16.39 -12.53
C PRO A 211 1.19 -15.50 -13.73
N ILE A 212 0.22 -14.88 -14.41
CA ILE A 212 0.46 -14.17 -15.67
C ILE A 212 0.90 -12.74 -15.40
N GLY A 213 0.23 -12.04 -14.49
CA GLY A 213 0.61 -10.71 -14.03
C GLY A 213 0.98 -10.68 -12.54
N ASN A 214 1.00 -9.48 -11.97
CA ASN A 214 1.46 -9.25 -10.61
C ASN A 214 0.32 -8.95 -9.62
N ASP A 215 -0.94 -9.04 -10.07
CA ASP A 215 -2.13 -8.77 -9.24
C ASP A 215 -2.09 -7.36 -8.60
N LEU A 216 -1.54 -6.37 -9.31
CA LEU A 216 -1.41 -4.98 -8.84
C LEU A 216 -2.66 -4.13 -9.09
N GLY A 217 -3.64 -4.67 -9.80
CA GLY A 217 -4.90 -4.01 -10.13
C GLY A 217 -5.89 -5.00 -10.77
N PRO A 218 -7.14 -4.58 -10.97
CA PRO A 218 -8.15 -5.40 -11.64
C PRO A 218 -7.73 -5.81 -13.05
N SER A 219 -8.16 -7.01 -13.46
CA SER A 219 -7.98 -7.49 -14.83
C SER A 219 -8.80 -6.65 -15.84
N PRO A 220 -8.47 -6.71 -17.15
CA PRO A 220 -9.28 -6.06 -18.17
C PRO A 220 -10.76 -6.48 -18.13
N TYR A 221 -11.05 -7.75 -17.83
CA TYR A 221 -12.43 -8.23 -17.67
C TYR A 221 -13.08 -7.69 -16.40
N ASP A 222 -12.36 -7.60 -15.28
CA ASP A 222 -12.89 -6.97 -14.07
C ASP A 222 -13.26 -5.51 -14.30
N LEU A 223 -12.45 -4.78 -15.08
CA LEU A 223 -12.74 -3.40 -15.46
C LEU A 223 -13.99 -3.29 -16.36
N LEU A 224 -14.15 -4.20 -17.32
CA LEU A 224 -15.34 -4.29 -18.16
C LEU A 224 -16.59 -4.54 -17.32
N LEU A 225 -16.54 -5.53 -16.42
CA LEU A 225 -17.63 -5.87 -15.52
C LEU A 225 -17.93 -4.73 -14.54
N ALA A 226 -16.90 -4.06 -14.01
CA ALA A 226 -17.07 -2.89 -13.14
C ALA A 226 -17.82 -1.77 -13.86
N GLY A 227 -17.49 -1.50 -15.13
CA GLY A 227 -18.22 -0.53 -15.96
C GLY A 227 -19.70 -0.88 -16.13
N LEU A 228 -20.02 -2.14 -16.43
CA LEU A 228 -21.40 -2.63 -16.54
C LEU A 228 -22.15 -2.55 -15.21
N GLY A 229 -21.52 -2.98 -14.11
CA GLY A 229 -22.10 -2.99 -12.77
C GLY A 229 -22.40 -1.58 -12.27
N ALA A 230 -21.44 -0.66 -12.42
CA ALA A 230 -21.60 0.74 -12.07
C ALA A 230 -22.75 1.39 -12.86
N CYS A 231 -22.78 1.21 -14.18
CA CYS A 231 -23.82 1.76 -15.04
C CYS A 231 -25.22 1.22 -14.70
N THR A 232 -25.31 -0.08 -14.37
CA THR A 232 -26.54 -0.73 -13.91
C THR A 232 -27.04 -0.11 -12.60
N SER A 233 -26.18 -0.03 -11.59
CA SER A 233 -26.52 0.53 -10.27
C SER A 233 -26.95 1.99 -10.36
N MET A 234 -26.21 2.82 -11.12
CA MET A 234 -26.58 4.23 -11.36
C MET A 234 -27.95 4.37 -12.02
N THR A 235 -28.24 3.53 -13.02
CA THR A 235 -29.52 3.56 -13.75
C THR A 235 -30.68 3.19 -12.83
N MET A 236 -30.51 2.16 -11.99
CA MET A 236 -31.52 1.76 -11.02
C MET A 236 -31.80 2.85 -9.98
N ARG A 237 -30.74 3.46 -9.41
CA ARG A 237 -30.89 4.58 -8.46
C ARG A 237 -31.63 5.76 -9.09
N MET A 238 -31.19 6.18 -10.28
CA MET A 238 -31.83 7.27 -11.04
C MET A 238 -33.32 7.01 -11.27
N TYR A 239 -33.68 5.78 -11.65
CA TYR A 239 -35.06 5.39 -11.87
C TYR A 239 -35.89 5.40 -10.59
N ALA A 240 -35.33 4.86 -9.49
CA ALA A 240 -35.96 4.87 -8.19
C ALA A 240 -36.25 6.30 -7.71
N ASP A 241 -35.26 7.19 -7.78
CA ASP A 241 -35.39 8.60 -7.39
C ASP A 241 -36.49 9.31 -8.19
N ARG A 242 -36.53 9.09 -9.51
CA ARG A 242 -37.53 9.68 -10.40
C ARG A 242 -38.95 9.19 -10.10
N LYS A 243 -39.09 7.96 -9.62
CA LYS A 243 -40.38 7.31 -9.35
C LYS A 243 -40.81 7.36 -7.88
N GLY A 244 -39.95 7.91 -7.01
CA GLY A 244 -40.20 7.90 -5.56
C GLY A 244 -40.20 6.49 -4.96
N ILE A 245 -39.43 5.57 -5.53
CA ILE A 245 -39.29 4.21 -5.00
C ILE A 245 -38.27 4.25 -3.84
N PRO A 246 -38.57 3.69 -2.66
CA PRO A 246 -37.71 3.76 -1.47
C PRO A 246 -36.54 2.76 -1.54
N LEU A 247 -35.75 2.84 -2.60
CA LEU A 247 -34.55 2.02 -2.80
C LEU A 247 -33.40 2.62 -2.01
N GLU A 248 -32.94 1.93 -0.96
CA GLU A 248 -31.85 2.37 -0.09
C GLU A 248 -30.49 1.99 -0.65
N GLY A 249 -30.34 0.79 -1.21
CA GLY A 249 -29.07 0.27 -1.70
C GLY A 249 -29.21 -0.71 -2.86
N VAL A 250 -28.19 -0.74 -3.72
CA VAL A 250 -28.06 -1.67 -4.84
C VAL A 250 -26.63 -2.21 -4.86
N THR A 251 -26.50 -3.52 -4.80
CA THR A 251 -25.25 -4.23 -5.04
C THR A 251 -25.39 -5.07 -6.30
N VAL A 252 -24.45 -4.90 -7.23
CA VAL A 252 -24.41 -5.66 -8.49
C VAL A 252 -23.14 -6.51 -8.49
N THR A 253 -23.31 -7.83 -8.41
CA THR A 253 -22.22 -8.80 -8.51
C THR A 253 -22.20 -9.35 -9.93
N LEU A 254 -21.04 -9.30 -10.58
CA LEU A 254 -20.87 -9.73 -11.96
C LEU A 254 -19.76 -10.76 -12.05
N ARG A 255 -19.93 -11.73 -12.95
CA ARG A 255 -18.91 -12.72 -13.29
C ARG A 255 -18.89 -12.89 -14.80
N HIS A 256 -17.70 -13.08 -15.36
CA HIS A 256 -17.51 -13.45 -16.75
C HIS A 256 -17.13 -14.92 -16.83
N GLU A 257 -17.80 -15.65 -17.69
CA GLU A 257 -17.54 -17.06 -17.97
C GLU A 257 -17.66 -17.34 -19.46
N ARG A 258 -17.16 -18.49 -19.90
CA ARG A 258 -17.30 -18.95 -21.29
C ARG A 258 -18.23 -20.14 -21.32
N LEU A 259 -19.33 -20.03 -22.06
CA LEU A 259 -20.29 -21.12 -22.28
C LEU A 259 -20.11 -21.71 -23.67
N HIS A 260 -20.42 -23.00 -23.84
CA HIS A 260 -20.56 -23.55 -25.18
C HIS A 260 -21.85 -23.01 -25.81
N ALA A 261 -21.78 -22.59 -27.08
CA ALA A 261 -22.91 -22.01 -27.82
C ALA A 261 -24.13 -22.96 -27.91
N GLN A 262 -23.93 -24.27 -27.71
CA GLN A 262 -25.01 -25.27 -27.68
C GLN A 262 -25.80 -25.26 -26.36
N ASP A 263 -25.20 -24.77 -25.28
CA ASP A 263 -25.77 -24.72 -23.93
C ASP A 263 -26.50 -23.40 -23.66
N CYS A 264 -26.42 -22.43 -24.58
CA CYS A 264 -27.16 -21.16 -24.50
C CYS A 264 -28.47 -21.26 -25.29
N SER A 265 -29.60 -21.38 -24.58
CA SER A 265 -30.93 -21.47 -25.20
C SER A 265 -31.39 -20.19 -25.92
N GLU A 266 -30.79 -19.05 -25.58
CA GLU A 266 -31.20 -17.72 -26.07
C GLU A 266 -30.24 -17.14 -27.12
N CYS A 267 -29.18 -17.86 -27.49
CA CYS A 267 -28.16 -17.38 -28.43
C CYS A 267 -28.47 -17.73 -29.89
N GLU A 268 -28.25 -16.77 -30.80
CA GLU A 268 -28.42 -16.98 -32.25
C GLU A 268 -27.33 -17.89 -32.84
N THR A 269 -26.11 -17.80 -32.31
CA THR A 269 -24.96 -18.62 -32.74
C THR A 269 -24.97 -19.97 -32.02
N ARG A 270 -24.89 -21.08 -32.77
CA ARG A 270 -24.93 -22.46 -32.23
C ARG A 270 -23.59 -23.21 -32.27
N THR A 271 -22.51 -22.51 -32.58
CA THR A 271 -21.16 -23.07 -32.70
C THR A 271 -20.14 -22.15 -32.02
N GLY A 272 -19.17 -22.74 -31.31
CA GLY A 272 -18.11 -22.01 -30.61
C GLY A 272 -18.34 -21.84 -29.09
N MET A 273 -17.48 -21.05 -28.47
CA MET A 273 -17.63 -20.58 -27.08
C MET A 273 -18.20 -19.16 -27.12
N LEU A 274 -19.17 -18.90 -26.25
CA LEU A 274 -19.79 -17.59 -26.08
C LEU A 274 -19.29 -16.97 -24.77
N ASP A 275 -18.92 -15.69 -24.82
CA ASP A 275 -18.74 -14.89 -23.62
C ASP A 275 -20.10 -14.70 -22.93
N HIS A 276 -20.18 -15.12 -21.67
CA HIS A 276 -21.36 -15.05 -20.85
C HIS A 276 -21.07 -14.24 -19.59
N VAL A 277 -21.93 -13.25 -19.32
CA VAL A 277 -21.83 -12.41 -18.14
C VAL A 277 -23.02 -12.68 -17.24
N VAL A 278 -22.74 -13.25 -16.07
CA VAL A 278 -23.75 -13.49 -15.04
C VAL A 278 -23.85 -12.27 -14.15
N ARG A 279 -25.06 -11.72 -13.99
CA ARG A 279 -25.34 -10.56 -13.14
C ARG A 279 -26.32 -10.91 -12.04
N GLU A 280 -25.90 -10.74 -10.80
CA GLU A 280 -26.73 -10.87 -9.61
C GLU A 280 -26.94 -9.49 -9.00
N ILE A 281 -28.19 -9.13 -8.71
CA ILE A 281 -28.54 -7.82 -8.16
C ILE A 281 -29.22 -8.02 -6.80
N THR A 282 -28.65 -7.44 -5.77
CA THR A 282 -29.27 -7.34 -4.44
C THR A 282 -29.76 -5.91 -4.22
N MET A 283 -31.02 -5.78 -3.81
CA MET A 283 -31.67 -4.50 -3.54
C MET A 283 -32.06 -4.43 -2.07
N THR A 284 -31.86 -3.28 -1.43
CA THR A 284 -32.29 -3.02 -0.04
C THR A 284 -33.24 -1.84 0.00
N GLY A 285 -34.30 -1.95 0.79
CA GLY A 285 -35.36 -0.94 0.96
C GLY A 285 -36.73 -1.58 1.17
N ASP A 286 -37.71 -0.77 1.57
CA ASP A 286 -39.11 -1.18 1.71
C ASP A 286 -39.80 -1.24 0.34
N LEU A 287 -39.47 -2.26 -0.45
CA LEU A 287 -39.86 -2.38 -1.85
C LEU A 287 -41.02 -3.36 -2.03
N SER A 288 -42.07 -2.92 -2.74
CA SER A 288 -43.13 -3.81 -3.19
C SER A 288 -42.64 -4.73 -4.33
N ALA A 289 -43.32 -5.85 -4.54
CA ALA A 289 -43.02 -6.77 -5.64
C ALA A 289 -43.05 -6.08 -7.02
N GLU A 290 -43.98 -5.13 -7.21
CA GLU A 290 -44.10 -4.34 -8.43
C GLU A 290 -42.89 -3.41 -8.63
N GLN A 291 -42.41 -2.79 -7.53
CA GLN A 291 -41.24 -1.94 -7.57
C GLN A 291 -39.98 -2.75 -7.88
N ILE A 292 -39.81 -3.92 -7.26
CA ILE A 292 -38.70 -4.85 -7.53
C ILE A 292 -38.68 -5.25 -9.00
N GLU A 293 -39.82 -5.67 -9.56
CA GLU A 293 -39.87 -6.06 -10.98
C GLU A 293 -39.59 -4.87 -11.91
N SER A 294 -40.10 -3.68 -11.58
CA SER A 294 -39.79 -2.48 -12.36
C SER A 294 -38.29 -2.11 -12.32
N LEU A 295 -37.62 -2.33 -11.18
CA LEU A 295 -36.19 -2.11 -10.98
C LEU A 295 -35.35 -3.16 -11.70
N ARG A 296 -35.82 -4.41 -11.75
CA ARG A 296 -35.20 -5.46 -12.56
C ARG A 296 -35.25 -5.10 -14.05
N VAL A 297 -36.41 -4.67 -14.55
CA VAL A 297 -36.56 -4.27 -15.97
C VAL A 297 -35.67 -3.08 -16.34
N ILE A 298 -35.48 -2.10 -15.44
CA ILE A 298 -34.61 -0.96 -15.73
C ILE A 298 -33.12 -1.30 -15.66
N ALA A 299 -32.73 -2.35 -14.92
CA ALA A 299 -31.34 -2.80 -14.84
C ALA A 299 -30.77 -3.24 -16.22
N ASP A 300 -31.61 -3.73 -17.13
CA ASP A 300 -31.24 -4.09 -18.51
C ASP A 300 -31.23 -2.90 -19.49
N LYS A 301 -31.53 -1.68 -19.01
CA LYS A 301 -31.65 -0.50 -19.87
C LYS A 301 -30.52 0.50 -19.70
N CYS A 302 -29.48 0.13 -18.95
CA CYS A 302 -28.32 1.00 -18.75
C CYS A 302 -27.51 1.15 -20.07
N PRO A 303 -26.93 2.33 -20.34
CA PRO A 303 -26.17 2.57 -21.58
C PRO A 303 -25.07 1.55 -21.89
N VAL A 304 -24.35 1.07 -20.87
CA VAL A 304 -23.27 0.09 -21.04
C VAL A 304 -23.84 -1.27 -21.43
N HIS A 305 -24.93 -1.73 -20.80
CA HIS A 305 -25.63 -2.95 -21.21
C HIS A 305 -26.03 -2.89 -22.69
N ARG A 306 -26.63 -1.78 -23.13
CA ARG A 306 -27.01 -1.58 -24.54
C ARG A 306 -25.83 -1.59 -25.51
N THR A 307 -24.67 -1.16 -25.04
CA THR A 307 -23.44 -1.19 -25.84
C THR A 307 -22.94 -2.63 -25.99
N LEU A 308 -22.95 -3.41 -24.90
CA LEU A 308 -22.50 -4.81 -24.91
C LEU A 308 -23.43 -5.75 -25.68
N THR A 309 -24.74 -5.47 -25.68
CA THR A 309 -25.73 -6.26 -26.43
C THR A 309 -26.02 -5.73 -27.83
N GLY A 310 -25.34 -4.65 -28.23
CA GLY A 310 -25.47 -4.02 -29.55
C GLY A 310 -24.26 -4.28 -30.46
N ALA A 311 -24.33 -3.77 -31.68
CA ALA A 311 -23.19 -3.78 -32.59
C ALA A 311 -22.21 -2.65 -32.23
N VAL A 312 -20.97 -3.01 -31.90
CA VAL A 312 -19.88 -2.07 -31.62
C VAL A 312 -18.82 -2.19 -32.71
N HIS A 313 -18.49 -1.06 -33.34
CA HIS A 313 -17.40 -0.99 -34.31
C HIS A 313 -16.17 -0.35 -33.68
N VAL A 314 -15.05 -1.07 -33.69
CA VAL A 314 -13.74 -0.59 -33.21
C VAL A 314 -12.88 -0.27 -34.42
N THR A 315 -12.35 0.95 -34.48
CA THR A 315 -11.41 1.39 -35.51
C THR A 315 -10.02 1.54 -34.89
N THR A 316 -9.00 0.98 -35.54
CA THR A 316 -7.62 1.00 -35.05
C THR A 316 -6.73 1.85 -35.96
N THR A 317 -6.01 2.80 -35.37
CA THR A 317 -4.97 3.60 -36.02
C THR A 317 -3.65 3.43 -35.28
N VAL A 318 -2.54 3.36 -36.03
CA VAL A 318 -1.19 3.22 -35.46
C VAL A 318 -0.32 4.36 -35.98
N GLU A 319 0.27 5.12 -35.08
CA GLU A 319 1.29 6.13 -35.37
C GLU A 319 2.66 5.55 -35.00
N THR A 320 3.65 5.70 -35.87
CA THR A 320 5.01 5.16 -35.70
C THR A 320 6.02 6.30 -35.58
#